data_AF-A3W1S8-F1
#
_entry.id   AF-A3W1S8-F1
#
_cell.length_a   1.000
_cell.length_b   1.000
_cell.length_c   1.000
_cell.angle_alpha   90.00
_cell.angle_beta   90.00
_cell.angle_gamma   90.00
#
_symmetry.space_group_name_H-M   'P 1'
#
loop_
_entity.id
_entity.type
_entity.pdbx_description
1 polymer ?
#
loop_
_entity_poly.entity_id
_entity_poly.type
_entity_poly.pdbx_seq_one_letter_code
_entity_poly.pdbx_strand_id
1 'polypeptide(L)'
;MQSPEWTKPAIWSAIGGALAITIIGLNFNWVMLTGSAHKLADEQSEAAVLSALTPICVAQFQAEPAEMRSTQIAAMEKLSSWEQGDIVAKQGWATLPGSEAPNVNLAEKCSERLLTLAETA
;
A
#
# COMPACT_ATOMS: atom_id res chain seq x y z
N MET A 1 -61.12 3.41 26.00
CA MET A 1 -59.94 2.70 25.46
C MET A 1 -59.06 2.31 26.63
N GLN A 2 -59.07 1.04 27.02
CA GLN A 2 -58.23 0.53 28.11
C GLN A 2 -56.94 0.00 27.48
N SER A 3 -55.80 0.63 27.77
CA SER A 3 -54.49 0.12 27.35
C SER A 3 -54.21 -1.18 28.13
N PRO A 4 -54.02 -2.30 27.44
CA PRO A 4 -53.88 -3.58 28.13
C PRO A 4 -52.51 -3.64 28.84
N GLU A 5 -52.51 -4.22 30.04
CA GLU A 5 -51.39 -4.26 31.00
C GLU A 5 -50.08 -4.89 30.46
N TRP A 6 -50.15 -5.63 29.35
CA TRP A 6 -49.00 -6.23 28.68
C TRP A 6 -48.11 -5.23 27.92
N THR A 7 -48.56 -3.97 27.76
CA THR A 7 -47.76 -2.92 27.11
C THR A 7 -46.53 -2.53 27.91
N LYS A 8 -46.60 -2.62 29.25
CA LYS A 8 -45.48 -2.24 30.13
C LYS A 8 -44.25 -3.14 29.90
N PRO A 9 -44.33 -4.48 29.94
CA PRO A 9 -43.17 -5.33 29.64
C PRO A 9 -42.73 -5.27 28.17
N ALA A 10 -43.64 -5.02 27.22
CA ALA A 10 -43.31 -4.92 25.80
C ALA A 10 -42.43 -3.69 25.48
N ILE A 11 -42.65 -2.56 26.16
CA ILE A 11 -41.81 -1.37 25.99
C ILE A 11 -40.40 -1.62 26.55
N TRP A 12 -40.28 -2.32 27.67
CA TRP A 12 -38.99 -2.66 28.27
C TRP A 12 -38.19 -3.65 27.41
N SER A 13 -38.84 -4.62 26.76
CA SER A 13 -38.15 -5.53 25.85
C SER A 13 -37.70 -4.85 24.55
N ALA A 14 -38.47 -3.89 24.03
CA ALA A 14 -38.09 -3.10 22.87
C ALA A 14 -36.83 -2.25 23.13
N ILE A 15 -36.76 -1.61 24.30
CA ILE A 15 -35.58 -0.82 24.70
C ILE A 15 -34.35 -1.73 24.88
N GLY A 16 -34.51 -2.86 25.57
CA GLY A 16 -33.43 -3.83 25.77
C GLY A 16 -32.93 -4.44 24.46
N GLY A 17 -33.84 -4.79 23.54
CA GLY A 17 -33.51 -5.32 22.23
C GLY A 17 -32.77 -4.33 21.36
N ALA A 18 -33.20 -3.06 21.34
CA ALA A 18 -32.51 -2.00 20.58
C ALA A 18 -31.06 -1.81 21.08
N LEU A 19 -30.85 -1.74 22.39
CA LEU A 19 -29.52 -1.63 22.99
C LEU A 19 -28.63 -2.83 22.64
N ALA A 20 -29.15 -4.05 22.71
CA ALA A 20 -28.40 -5.25 22.37
C ALA A 20 -27.97 -5.25 20.90
N ILE A 21 -28.87 -4.88 19.97
CA ILE A 21 -28.56 -4.81 18.53
C ILE A 21 -27.51 -3.74 18.25
N THR A 22 -27.59 -2.56 18.91
CA THR A 22 -26.59 -1.50 18.75
C THR A 22 -25.21 -1.93 19.24
N ILE A 23 -25.12 -2.61 20.38
CA ILE A 23 -23.84 -3.10 20.93
C ILE A 23 -23.24 -4.15 20.00
N ILE A 24 -24.03 -5.13 19.55
CA ILE A 24 -23.54 -6.19 18.65
C ILE A 24 -23.12 -5.59 17.30
N GLY A 25 -23.93 -4.70 16.73
CA GLY A 25 -23.62 -4.02 15.47
C GLY A 25 -22.35 -3.18 15.52
N LEU A 26 -22.11 -2.45 16.63
CA LEU A 26 -20.89 -1.68 16.84
C LEU A 26 -19.65 -2.56 17.00
N ASN A 27 -19.77 -3.72 17.67
CA ASN A 27 -18.66 -4.68 17.80
C ASN A 27 -18.27 -5.31 16.45
N PHE A 28 -19.26 -5.69 15.62
CA PHE A 28 -19.01 -6.18 14.26
C PHE A 28 -18.44 -5.10 13.34
N ASN A 29 -18.93 -3.87 13.45
CA ASN A 29 -18.44 -2.74 12.66
C ASN A 29 -17.01 -2.33 13.06
N TRP A 30 -16.63 -2.47 14.34
CA TRP A 30 -15.28 -2.16 14.82
C TRP A 30 -14.22 -3.08 14.22
N VAL A 31 -14.47 -4.40 14.17
CA VAL A 31 -13.50 -5.38 13.60
C VAL A 31 -13.25 -5.13 12.11
N MET A 32 -14.29 -4.74 11.36
CA MET A 32 -14.15 -4.36 9.94
C MET A 32 -13.40 -3.03 9.76
N LEU A 33 -13.59 -2.08 10.67
CA LEU A 33 -12.93 -0.77 10.61
C LEU A 33 -11.44 -0.86 11.01
N THR A 34 -11.08 -1.69 11.97
CA THR A 34 -9.67 -1.93 12.35
C THR A 34 -8.87 -2.62 11.25
N GLY A 35 -9.47 -3.56 10.51
CA GLY A 35 -8.82 -4.21 9.37
C GLY A 35 -8.52 -3.24 8.22
N SER A 36 -9.43 -2.28 8.00
CA SER A 36 -9.28 -1.26 6.95
C SER A 36 -8.29 -0.16 7.35
N ALA A 37 -8.29 0.25 8.62
CA ALA A 37 -7.34 1.25 9.14
C ALA A 37 -5.89 0.73 9.14
N HIS A 38 -5.67 -0.53 9.50
CA HIS A 38 -4.34 -1.13 9.44
C HIS A 38 -3.85 -1.25 8.00
N LYS A 39 -4.73 -1.71 7.09
CA LYS A 39 -4.38 -1.81 5.67
C LYS A 39 -4.08 -0.46 5.03
N LEU A 40 -4.86 0.58 5.36
CA LEU A 40 -4.61 1.93 4.87
C LEU A 40 -3.34 2.53 5.47
N ALA A 41 -3.03 2.23 6.73
CA ALA A 41 -1.78 2.68 7.37
C ALA A 41 -0.54 1.97 6.75
N ASP A 42 -0.63 0.68 6.46
CA ASP A 42 0.43 -0.08 5.81
C ASP A 42 0.65 0.41 4.37
N GLU A 43 -0.43 0.57 3.58
CA GLU A 43 -0.35 1.08 2.20
C GLU A 43 0.21 2.51 2.14
N GLN A 44 -0.18 3.39 3.07
CA GLN A 44 0.37 4.74 3.13
C GLN A 44 1.84 4.75 3.57
N SER A 45 2.21 3.90 4.52
CA SER A 45 3.60 3.79 4.98
C SER A 45 4.48 3.27 3.86
N GLU A 46 4.03 2.26 3.13
CA GLU A 46 4.73 1.73 1.97
C GLU A 46 4.86 2.80 0.87
N ALA A 47 3.78 3.49 0.50
CA ALA A 47 3.83 4.54 -0.52
C ALA A 47 4.75 5.72 -0.16
N ALA A 48 4.77 6.12 1.12
CA ALA A 48 5.64 7.17 1.63
C ALA A 48 7.12 6.74 1.59
N VAL A 49 7.39 5.50 2.01
CA VAL A 49 8.72 4.89 1.98
C VAL A 49 9.19 4.77 0.52
N LEU A 50 8.37 4.24 -0.39
CA LEU A 50 8.68 4.16 -1.81
C LEU A 50 9.00 5.54 -2.43
N SER A 51 8.22 6.56 -2.10
CA SER A 51 8.44 7.92 -2.62
C SER A 51 9.71 8.58 -2.06
N ALA A 52 10.04 8.31 -0.80
CA ALA A 52 11.27 8.79 -0.17
C ALA A 52 12.52 8.05 -0.67
N LEU A 53 12.38 6.79 -1.07
CA LEU A 53 13.48 5.92 -1.50
C LEU A 53 13.70 5.93 -3.03
N THR A 54 12.69 6.31 -3.80
CA THR A 54 12.81 6.56 -5.24
C THR A 54 14.03 7.43 -5.59
N PRO A 55 14.28 8.59 -4.94
CA PRO A 55 15.47 9.40 -5.23
C PRO A 55 16.78 8.70 -4.87
N ILE A 56 16.78 7.78 -3.88
CA ILE A 56 17.95 6.97 -3.54
C ILE A 56 18.20 5.94 -4.66
N CYS A 57 17.17 5.28 -5.16
CA CYS A 57 17.28 4.38 -6.31
C CYS A 57 17.86 5.10 -7.54
N VAL A 58 17.40 6.32 -7.81
CA VAL A 58 17.94 7.18 -8.88
C VAL A 58 19.40 7.58 -8.62
N ALA A 59 19.78 7.87 -7.38
CA ALA A 59 21.18 8.18 -7.04
C ALA A 59 22.10 6.97 -7.22
N GLN A 60 21.65 5.77 -6.83
CA GLN A 60 22.38 4.52 -7.06
C GLN A 60 22.53 4.22 -8.55
N PHE A 61 21.47 4.42 -9.33
CA PHE A 61 21.52 4.35 -10.78
C PHE A 61 22.51 5.35 -11.39
N GLN A 62 22.57 6.58 -10.87
CA GLN A 62 23.51 7.59 -11.36
C GLN A 62 24.96 7.29 -10.98
N ALA A 63 25.19 6.57 -9.88
CA ALA A 63 26.52 6.11 -9.46
C ALA A 63 27.09 5.02 -10.38
N GLU A 64 26.24 4.31 -11.14
CA GLU A 64 26.68 3.35 -12.14
C GLU A 64 27.37 4.04 -13.34
N PRO A 65 28.35 3.36 -13.97
CA PRO A 65 29.00 3.84 -15.19
C PRO A 65 28.01 4.23 -16.27
N ALA A 66 28.25 5.37 -16.92
CA ALA A 66 27.33 5.97 -17.89
C ALA A 66 26.95 5.03 -19.05
N GLU A 67 27.86 4.15 -19.47
CA GLU A 67 27.62 3.15 -20.51
C GLU A 67 26.64 2.05 -20.07
N MET A 68 26.67 1.68 -18.78
CA MET A 68 25.74 0.70 -18.21
C MET A 68 24.35 1.32 -17.95
N ARG A 69 24.27 2.62 -17.68
CA ARG A 69 22.99 3.32 -17.51
C ARG A 69 22.17 3.32 -18.79
N SER A 70 22.75 3.72 -19.92
CA SER A 70 22.02 3.81 -21.19
C SER A 70 21.62 2.44 -21.74
N THR A 71 22.48 1.43 -21.60
CA THR A 71 22.16 0.05 -22.00
C THR A 71 21.03 -0.55 -21.16
N GLN A 72 20.98 -0.25 -19.86
CA GLN A 72 19.91 -0.76 -19.00
C GLN A 72 18.59 -0.04 -19.21
N ILE A 73 18.59 1.28 -19.45
CA ILE A 73 17.38 2.02 -19.84
C ILE A 73 16.83 1.46 -21.17
N ALA A 74 17.67 1.27 -22.17
CA ALA A 74 17.27 0.72 -23.47
C ALA A 74 16.82 -0.75 -23.40
N ALA A 75 17.30 -1.52 -22.42
CA ALA A 75 16.81 -2.86 -22.13
C ALA A 75 15.43 -2.81 -21.46
N MET A 76 15.25 -1.89 -20.49
CA MET A 76 13.99 -1.70 -19.76
C MET A 76 12.86 -1.18 -20.66
N GLU A 77 13.15 -0.30 -21.62
CA GLU A 77 12.17 0.18 -22.62
C GLU A 77 11.58 -0.94 -23.49
N LYS A 78 12.34 -2.03 -23.68
CA LYS A 78 11.92 -3.17 -24.52
C LYS A 78 11.17 -4.26 -23.74
N LEU A 79 11.11 -4.13 -22.43
CA LEU A 79 10.60 -5.15 -21.51
C LEU A 79 9.32 -4.68 -20.80
N SER A 80 8.56 -5.62 -20.24
CA SER A 80 7.35 -5.35 -19.46
C SER A 80 7.67 -4.79 -18.05
N SER A 81 6.74 -4.10 -17.36
CA SER A 81 7.03 -3.48 -16.04
C SER A 81 7.56 -4.46 -14.99
N TRP A 82 7.13 -5.72 -15.07
CA TRP A 82 7.62 -6.81 -14.22
C TRP A 82 9.10 -7.14 -14.48
N GLU A 83 9.49 -7.23 -15.75
CA GLU A 83 10.87 -7.50 -16.17
C GLU A 83 11.77 -6.28 -15.93
N GLN A 84 11.22 -5.07 -16.05
CA GLN A 84 11.91 -3.84 -15.68
C GLN A 84 12.24 -3.84 -14.18
N GLY A 85 11.29 -4.23 -13.33
CA GLY A 85 11.52 -4.40 -11.89
C GLY A 85 12.59 -5.46 -11.58
N ASP A 86 12.64 -6.55 -12.34
CA ASP A 86 13.68 -7.59 -12.18
C ASP A 86 15.09 -7.07 -12.49
N ILE A 87 15.26 -6.20 -13.49
CA ILE A 87 16.54 -5.53 -13.77
C ILE A 87 16.96 -4.65 -12.58
N VAL A 88 16.04 -3.81 -12.08
CA VAL A 88 16.32 -2.91 -10.95
C VAL A 88 16.62 -3.69 -9.67
N ALA A 89 15.97 -4.85 -9.47
CA ALA A 89 16.24 -5.75 -8.36
C ALA A 89 17.61 -6.46 -8.50
N LYS A 90 17.95 -6.97 -9.69
CA LYS A 90 19.24 -7.63 -9.97
C LYS A 90 20.43 -6.69 -9.82
N GLN A 91 20.27 -5.43 -10.22
CA GLN A 91 21.28 -4.40 -10.05
C GLN A 91 21.36 -3.86 -8.61
N GLY A 92 20.44 -4.27 -7.74
CA GLY A 92 20.41 -3.84 -6.35
C GLY A 92 19.94 -2.39 -6.15
N TRP A 93 19.43 -1.71 -7.17
CA TRP A 93 18.93 -0.34 -7.06
C TRP A 93 17.65 -0.26 -6.21
N ALA A 94 16.88 -1.36 -6.14
CA ALA A 94 15.74 -1.52 -5.24
C ALA A 94 16.10 -2.09 -3.85
N THR A 95 17.39 -2.25 -3.55
CA THR A 95 17.87 -2.73 -2.25
C THR A 95 18.19 -1.53 -1.36
N LEU A 96 17.54 -1.46 -0.21
CA LEU A 96 17.72 -0.36 0.73
C LEU A 96 19.06 -0.47 1.47
N PRO A 97 19.73 0.67 1.77
CA PRO A 97 20.92 0.64 2.61
C PRO A 97 20.54 0.11 4.00
N GLY A 98 20.99 -1.11 4.33
CA GLY A 98 20.65 -1.83 5.56
C GLY A 98 19.60 -2.94 5.41
N SER A 99 19.06 -3.17 4.19
CA SER A 99 18.22 -4.33 3.85
C SER A 99 19.00 -5.27 2.94
N GLU A 100 18.92 -6.58 3.19
CA GLU A 100 19.57 -7.61 2.36
C GLU A 100 18.70 -8.04 1.16
N ALA A 101 17.43 -7.64 1.13
CA ALA A 101 16.48 -8.03 0.08
C ALA A 101 15.98 -6.82 -0.74
N PRO A 102 15.92 -6.94 -2.09
CA PRO A 102 15.30 -5.95 -2.95
C PRO A 102 13.79 -5.92 -2.74
N ASN A 103 13.21 -4.72 -2.59
CA ASN A 103 11.76 -4.55 -2.50
C ASN A 103 11.17 -4.49 -3.92
N VAL A 104 10.30 -5.44 -4.27
CA VAL A 104 9.69 -5.56 -5.60
C VAL A 104 8.86 -4.32 -5.96
N ASN A 105 8.10 -3.77 -5.02
CA ASN A 105 7.29 -2.57 -5.23
C ASN A 105 8.18 -1.33 -5.44
N LEU A 106 9.35 -1.29 -4.78
CA LEU A 106 10.36 -0.26 -5.03
C LEU A 106 11.03 -0.43 -6.39
N ALA A 107 11.27 -1.67 -6.81
CA ALA A 107 11.87 -1.98 -8.09
C ALA A 107 10.98 -1.50 -9.25
N GLU A 108 9.68 -1.79 -9.18
CA GLU A 108 8.70 -1.36 -10.20
C GLU A 108 8.53 0.16 -10.23
N LYS A 109 8.39 0.80 -9.06
CA LYS A 109 8.28 2.28 -9.01
C LYS A 109 9.56 2.97 -9.47
N CYS A 110 10.72 2.41 -9.16
CA CYS A 110 11.98 2.96 -9.61
C CYS A 110 12.16 2.79 -11.13
N SER A 111 11.80 1.63 -11.69
CA SER A 111 11.87 1.43 -13.14
C SER A 111 10.99 2.41 -13.91
N GLU A 112 9.75 2.60 -13.46
CA GLU A 112 8.82 3.55 -14.07
C GLU A 112 9.38 4.99 -14.05
N ARG A 113 10.00 5.38 -12.93
CA ARG A 113 10.61 6.70 -12.78
C ARG A 113 11.86 6.89 -13.62
N LEU A 114 12.71 5.88 -13.72
CA LEU A 114 13.91 5.92 -14.56
C LEU A 114 13.55 6.05 -16.05
N LEU A 115 12.53 5.31 -16.51
CA LEU A 115 12.03 5.41 -17.89
C LEU A 115 11.40 6.77 -18.17
N THR A 116 10.60 7.29 -17.24
CA THR A 116 10.03 8.65 -17.37
C THR A 116 11.13 9.71 -17.49
N LEU A 117 12.18 9.61 -16.67
CA LEU A 117 13.33 10.53 -16.73
C LEU A 117 14.09 10.43 -18.05
N ALA A 118 14.24 9.22 -18.60
CA ALA A 118 14.89 8.99 -19.88
C ALA A 118 14.09 9.52 -21.08
N GLU A 119 12.76 9.39 -21.06
CA GLU A 119 11.91 9.92 -22.14
C GLU A 119 11.83 11.46 -22.14
N THR A 120 12.08 12.09 -20.99
CA THR A 120 12.14 13.56 -20.87
C THR A 120 13.52 14.18 -21.14
N ALA A 121 14.56 13.37 -21.38
CA ALA A 121 15.94 13.79 -21.61
C ALA A 121 16.30 13.80 -23.11
#